data_AF-A0A1Q3E130-F1
#
_entry.id   AF-A0A1Q3E130-F1
#
_cell.length_a   1.000
_cell.length_b   1.000
_cell.length_c   1.000
_cell.angle_alpha   90.00
_cell.angle_beta   90.00
_cell.angle_gamma   90.00
#
_symmetry.space_group_name_H-M   'P 1'
#
loop_
_entity.id
_entity.type
_entity.pdbx_description
1 polymer ?
#
loop_
_entity_poly.entity_id
_entity_poly.type
_entity_poly.pdbx_seq_one_letter_code
_entity_poly.pdbx_strand_id
1 'polypeptide(L)'
;MKVDVTEEQLEGHSKAVRRGAIEGTVAGLLFSGAVSYFAHRRMPAYKTLPLSLKALGPVILIAPLLSIQAERRALEYDESQWTGEGLKILNEKERKVLEKWDAMTPRQKLGDWASRHEYSLIMGSWALSLGVAGALISRDKYQTPAQKVVQARMWAQGLTIGILIAAGALKHSQRNEAADRHVDHSWQDVLAQQERTREVEEQAKPGLSAATRRSTYTLIVDIHIHSKFSGQQVLAEDVKWRESTEVPNVHSNTEVNL
;
A
#
# COMPACT_ATOMS: atom_id res chain seq x y z
N MET A 1 7.30 19.08 -5.76
CA MET A 1 7.83 18.13 -6.75
C MET A 1 6.64 17.48 -7.42
N LYS A 2 6.35 17.82 -8.69
CA LYS A 2 5.39 17.03 -9.48
C LYS A 2 6.12 15.75 -9.84
N VAL A 3 5.63 14.63 -9.36
CA VAL A 3 6.07 13.33 -9.85
C VAL A 3 5.31 13.15 -11.15
N ASP A 4 5.97 13.38 -12.27
CA ASP A 4 5.39 13.16 -13.59
C ASP A 4 5.35 11.63 -13.80
N VAL A 5 4.22 11.02 -13.41
CA VAL A 5 3.97 9.60 -13.69
C VAL A 5 3.79 9.47 -15.19
N THR A 6 4.55 8.58 -15.83
CA THR A 6 4.41 8.36 -17.27
C THR A 6 3.08 7.67 -17.58
N GLU A 7 2.47 7.96 -18.73
CA GLU A 7 1.23 7.29 -19.14
C GLU A 7 1.43 5.76 -19.21
N GLU A 8 2.60 5.30 -19.63
CA GLU A 8 2.98 3.89 -19.66
C GLU A 8 2.97 3.24 -18.26
N GLN A 9 3.42 3.94 -17.23
CA GLN A 9 3.37 3.46 -15.85
C GLN A 9 1.94 3.35 -15.33
N LEU A 10 1.08 4.31 -15.67
CA LEU A 10 -0.34 4.26 -15.32
C LEU A 10 -1.05 3.09 -16.00
N GLU A 11 -0.78 2.87 -17.29
CA GLU A 11 -1.33 1.74 -18.02
C GLU A 11 -0.84 0.39 -17.46
N GLY A 12 0.45 0.27 -17.16
CA GLY A 12 1.05 -0.90 -16.56
C GLY A 12 0.43 -1.24 -15.20
N HIS A 13 0.32 -0.25 -14.32
CA HIS A 13 -0.33 -0.38 -13.01
C HIS A 13 -1.81 -0.78 -13.16
N SER A 14 -2.56 -0.11 -14.05
CA SER A 14 -3.98 -0.44 -14.30
C SER A 14 -4.18 -1.88 -14.79
N LYS A 15 -3.26 -2.38 -15.63
CA LYS A 15 -3.28 -3.76 -16.14
C LYS A 15 -2.99 -4.76 -15.02
N ALA A 16 -2.05 -4.45 -14.13
CA ALA A 16 -1.71 -5.29 -12.98
C ALA A 16 -2.90 -5.38 -11.99
N VAL A 17 -3.51 -4.24 -11.65
CA VAL A 17 -4.71 -4.17 -10.80
C VAL A 17 -5.86 -4.98 -11.42
N ARG A 18 -6.15 -4.79 -12.71
CA ARG A 18 -7.23 -5.51 -13.41
C ARG A 18 -6.97 -7.02 -13.41
N ARG A 19 -5.73 -7.45 -13.64
CA ARG A 19 -5.35 -8.86 -13.57
C ARG A 19 -5.58 -9.42 -12.17
N GLY A 20 -5.14 -8.71 -11.13
CA GLY A 20 -5.39 -9.10 -9.73
C GLY A 20 -6.87 -9.21 -9.40
N ALA A 21 -7.68 -8.23 -9.81
CA ALA A 21 -9.14 -8.24 -9.62
C ALA A 21 -9.81 -9.46 -10.28
N ILE A 22 -9.42 -9.79 -11.52
CA ILE A 22 -9.95 -10.97 -12.23
C ILE A 22 -9.58 -12.25 -11.49
N GLU A 23 -8.32 -12.41 -11.11
CA GLU A 23 -7.85 -13.59 -10.39
C GLU A 23 -8.55 -13.75 -9.03
N GLY A 24 -8.70 -12.66 -8.28
CA GLY A 24 -9.44 -12.66 -7.01
C GLY A 24 -10.92 -13.00 -7.18
N THR A 25 -11.55 -12.50 -8.25
CA THR A 25 -12.95 -12.81 -8.57
C THR A 25 -13.14 -14.29 -8.92
N VAL A 26 -12.28 -14.83 -9.78
CA VAL A 26 -12.33 -16.25 -10.17
C VAL A 26 -12.07 -17.15 -8.96
N ALA A 27 -11.04 -16.85 -8.17
CA ALA A 27 -10.77 -17.59 -6.94
C ALA A 27 -11.95 -17.53 -5.96
N GLY A 28 -12.54 -16.35 -5.78
CA GLY A 28 -13.72 -16.15 -4.93
C GLY A 28 -14.95 -16.90 -5.43
N LEU A 29 -15.20 -16.95 -6.74
CA LEU A 29 -16.30 -17.71 -7.33
C LEU A 29 -16.12 -19.22 -7.13
N LEU A 30 -14.92 -19.74 -7.36
CA LEU A 30 -14.60 -21.15 -7.14
C LEU A 30 -14.77 -21.53 -5.66
N PHE A 31 -14.20 -20.73 -4.77
CA PHE A 31 -14.28 -20.98 -3.33
C PHE A 31 -15.71 -20.88 -2.80
N SER A 32 -16.42 -19.79 -3.11
CA SER A 32 -17.81 -19.60 -2.67
C SER A 32 -18.76 -20.63 -3.29
N GLY A 33 -18.53 -21.02 -4.54
CA GLY A 33 -19.26 -22.09 -5.21
C GLY A 33 -19.07 -23.44 -4.53
N ALA A 34 -17.82 -23.81 -4.21
CA ALA A 34 -17.52 -25.05 -3.49
C ALA A 34 -18.15 -25.07 -2.09
N VAL A 35 -18.05 -23.97 -1.34
CA VAL A 35 -18.67 -23.82 -0.01
C VAL A 35 -20.19 -23.93 -0.11
N SER A 36 -20.82 -23.21 -1.05
CA SER A 36 -22.26 -23.25 -1.28
C SER A 36 -22.74 -24.64 -1.68
N TYR A 37 -22.01 -25.33 -2.57
CA TYR A 37 -22.31 -26.70 -2.97
C TYR A 37 -22.24 -27.67 -1.78
N PHE A 38 -21.17 -27.60 -0.98
CA PHE A 38 -21.01 -28.42 0.21
C PHE A 38 -22.12 -28.18 1.24
N ALA A 39 -22.44 -26.91 1.50
CA ALA A 39 -23.52 -26.50 2.40
C ALA A 39 -24.88 -27.01 1.89
N HIS A 40 -25.15 -26.89 0.60
CA HIS A 40 -26.38 -27.39 -0.01
C HIS A 40 -26.53 -28.90 0.14
N ARG A 41 -25.43 -29.67 0.08
CA ARG A 41 -25.48 -31.13 0.23
C ARG A 41 -25.64 -31.58 1.69
N ARG A 42 -24.96 -30.93 2.63
CA ARG A 42 -24.86 -31.39 4.03
C ARG A 42 -25.80 -30.69 5.01
N MET A 43 -26.27 -29.48 4.71
CA MET A 43 -27.03 -28.66 5.64
C MET A 43 -28.48 -28.48 5.17
N PRO A 44 -29.48 -29.12 5.82
CA PRO A 44 -30.90 -28.96 5.46
C PRO A 44 -31.37 -27.49 5.54
N ALA A 45 -30.86 -26.73 6.52
CA ALA A 45 -31.17 -25.31 6.67
C ALA A 45 -30.73 -24.47 5.46
N TYR A 46 -29.62 -24.82 4.80
CA TYR A 46 -29.15 -24.11 3.62
C TYR A 46 -30.04 -24.38 2.39
N LYS A 47 -30.69 -25.54 2.32
CA LYS A 47 -31.61 -25.87 1.22
C LYS A 47 -32.83 -24.96 1.22
N THR A 48 -33.39 -24.72 2.41
CA THR A 48 -34.58 -23.89 2.63
C THR A 48 -34.32 -22.39 2.59
N LEU A 49 -33.06 -21.96 2.47
CA LEU A 49 -32.72 -20.53 2.46
C LEU A 49 -33.30 -19.84 1.20
N PRO A 50 -33.86 -18.62 1.32
CA PRO A 50 -34.23 -17.75 0.20
C PRO A 50 -33.05 -17.50 -0.74
N LEU A 51 -33.35 -17.28 -2.02
CA LEU A 51 -32.32 -17.04 -3.04
C LEU A 51 -31.46 -15.81 -2.73
N SER A 52 -32.05 -14.75 -2.17
CA SER A 52 -31.34 -13.53 -1.78
C SER A 52 -30.24 -13.80 -0.76
N LEU A 53 -30.52 -14.59 0.28
CA LEU A 53 -29.53 -14.97 1.29
C LEU A 53 -28.45 -15.91 0.74
N LYS A 54 -28.80 -16.77 -0.23
CA LYS A 54 -27.82 -17.61 -0.93
C LYS A 54 -26.86 -16.77 -1.77
N ALA A 55 -27.36 -15.74 -2.46
CA ALA A 55 -26.55 -14.83 -3.27
C ALA A 55 -25.64 -13.91 -2.44
N LEU A 56 -26.08 -13.55 -1.22
CA LEU A 56 -25.28 -12.73 -0.30
C LEU A 56 -23.93 -13.39 0.06
N GLY A 57 -23.91 -14.70 0.26
CA GLY A 57 -22.70 -15.44 0.66
C GLY A 57 -21.53 -15.25 -0.32
N PRO A 58 -21.70 -15.55 -1.61
CA PRO A 58 -20.70 -15.27 -2.64
C PRO A 58 -20.28 -13.79 -2.69
N VAL A 59 -21.20 -12.84 -2.58
CA VAL A 59 -20.86 -11.40 -2.61
C VAL A 59 -19.91 -11.02 -1.47
N ILE A 60 -20.19 -11.49 -0.25
CA ILE A 60 -19.35 -11.24 0.94
C ILE A 60 -17.94 -11.82 0.77
N LEU A 61 -17.78 -12.92 0.03
CA LEU A 61 -16.48 -13.54 -0.20
C LEU A 61 -15.73 -12.94 -1.40
N ILE A 62 -16.42 -12.69 -2.51
CA ILE A 62 -15.82 -12.26 -3.76
C ILE A 62 -15.30 -10.83 -3.66
N ALA A 63 -16.07 -9.90 -3.08
CA ALA A 63 -15.69 -8.49 -3.00
C ALA A 63 -14.33 -8.26 -2.28
N PRO A 64 -14.09 -8.78 -1.07
CA PRO A 64 -12.79 -8.62 -0.43
C PRO A 64 -11.67 -9.37 -1.15
N LEU A 65 -11.93 -10.57 -1.70
CA LEU A 65 -10.90 -11.32 -2.45
C LEU A 65 -10.47 -10.61 -3.73
N LEU A 66 -11.42 -10.00 -4.45
CA LEU A 66 -11.14 -9.11 -5.58
C LEU A 66 -10.22 -7.97 -5.13
N SER A 67 -10.60 -7.25 -4.07
CA SER A 67 -9.85 -6.09 -3.58
C SER A 67 -8.43 -6.46 -3.16
N ILE A 68 -8.28 -7.53 -2.37
CA ILE A 68 -6.97 -7.99 -1.86
C ILE A 68 -6.05 -8.40 -3.02
N GLN A 69 -6.55 -9.15 -3.99
CA GLN A 69 -5.73 -9.60 -5.12
C GLN A 69 -5.39 -8.45 -6.08
N ALA A 70 -6.31 -7.50 -6.27
CA ALA A 70 -6.06 -6.29 -7.03
C ALA A 70 -4.92 -5.48 -6.41
N GLU A 71 -5.01 -5.20 -5.09
CA GLU A 71 -3.98 -4.49 -4.32
C GLU A 71 -2.62 -5.21 -4.39
N ARG A 72 -2.62 -6.53 -4.14
CA ARG A 72 -1.39 -7.33 -4.16
C ARG A 72 -0.66 -7.24 -5.51
N ARG A 73 -1.41 -7.22 -6.62
CA ARG A 73 -0.82 -7.10 -7.96
C ARG A 73 -0.42 -5.67 -8.33
N ALA A 74 -1.09 -4.67 -7.77
CA ALA A 74 -0.65 -3.29 -7.84
C ALA A 74 0.73 -3.15 -7.19
N LEU A 75 0.86 -3.63 -5.95
CA LEU A 75 2.11 -3.58 -5.19
C LEU A 75 3.25 -4.36 -5.87
N GLU A 76 2.96 -5.54 -6.41
CA GLU A 76 3.94 -6.36 -7.16
C GLU A 76 4.44 -5.63 -8.42
N TYR A 77 3.56 -4.85 -9.09
CA TYR A 77 3.96 -4.01 -10.20
C TYR A 77 4.83 -2.84 -9.74
N ASP A 78 4.42 -2.12 -8.70
CA ASP A 78 5.19 -0.99 -8.16
C ASP A 78 6.59 -1.40 -7.72
N GLU A 79 6.69 -2.53 -7.02
CA GLU A 79 7.96 -3.12 -6.60
C GLU A 79 8.86 -3.46 -7.79
N SER A 80 8.29 -3.96 -8.90
CA SER A 80 9.06 -4.27 -10.12
C SER A 80 9.65 -3.03 -10.81
N GLN A 81 9.09 -1.84 -10.55
CA GLN A 81 9.56 -0.57 -11.12
C GLN A 81 10.62 0.10 -10.24
N TRP A 82 10.85 -0.39 -9.01
CA TRP A 82 11.88 0.16 -8.13
C TRP A 82 13.28 -0.12 -8.69
N THR A 83 13.97 0.94 -9.09
CA THR A 83 15.35 0.90 -9.59
C THR A 83 16.28 1.73 -8.71
N GLY A 84 17.57 1.38 -8.69
CA GLY A 84 18.60 2.19 -8.05
C GLY A 84 18.76 1.99 -6.53
N GLU A 85 18.87 3.10 -5.81
CA GLU A 85 19.32 3.15 -4.41
C GLU A 85 18.26 2.66 -3.41
N GLY A 86 16.96 2.87 -3.70
CA GLY A 86 15.84 2.41 -2.86
C GLY A 86 15.77 0.88 -2.76
N LEU A 87 16.04 0.17 -3.85
CA LEU A 87 16.08 -1.30 -3.87
C LEU A 87 17.24 -1.84 -3.01
N LYS A 88 18.39 -1.15 -2.97
CA LYS A 88 19.53 -1.53 -2.12
C LYS A 88 19.20 -1.39 -0.64
N ILE A 89 18.52 -0.30 -0.25
CA ILE A 89 18.08 -0.07 1.13
C ILE A 89 17.08 -1.15 1.56
N LEU A 90 16.11 -1.47 0.70
CA LEU A 90 15.10 -2.49 0.99
C LEU A 90 15.75 -3.88 1.18
N ASN A 91 16.63 -4.28 0.27
CA ASN A 91 17.37 -5.54 0.36
C ASN A 91 18.25 -5.61 1.63
N GLU A 92 18.90 -4.52 2.02
CA GLU A 92 19.71 -4.49 3.23
C GLU A 92 18.85 -4.61 4.51
N LYS A 93 17.69 -3.94 4.54
CA LYS A 93 16.72 -4.06 5.63
C LYS A 93 16.15 -5.47 5.72
N GLU A 94 15.76 -6.05 4.59
CA GLU A 94 15.23 -7.41 4.54
C GLU A 94 16.28 -8.42 5.03
N ARG A 95 17.54 -8.28 4.60
CA ARG A 95 18.65 -9.12 5.08
C ARG A 95 18.83 -9.01 6.60
N LYS A 96 18.80 -7.81 7.17
CA LYS A 96 18.89 -7.62 8.64
C LYS A 96 17.70 -8.24 9.38
N VAL A 97 16.49 -8.18 8.81
CA VAL A 97 15.30 -8.84 9.36
C VAL A 97 15.47 -10.36 9.34
N LEU A 98 15.97 -10.92 8.24
CA LEU A 98 16.24 -12.36 8.10
C LEU A 98 17.34 -12.82 9.06
N GLU A 99 18.45 -12.09 9.16
CA GLU A 99 19.53 -12.39 10.11
C GLU A 99 19.03 -12.37 11.56
N LYS A 100 18.22 -11.37 11.92
CA LYS A 100 17.58 -11.28 13.23
C LYS A 100 16.64 -12.46 13.45
N TRP A 101 15.83 -12.80 12.45
CA TRP A 101 14.92 -13.94 12.51
C TRP A 101 15.68 -15.25 12.70
N ASP A 102 16.76 -15.48 11.97
CA ASP A 102 17.56 -16.71 12.09
C ASP A 102 18.23 -16.86 13.45
N ALA A 103 18.61 -15.74 14.08
CA ALA A 103 19.12 -15.71 15.44
C ALA A 103 18.04 -15.96 16.53
N MET A 104 16.74 -15.92 16.19
CA MET A 104 15.66 -16.13 17.16
C MET A 104 15.40 -17.62 17.45
N THR A 105 15.08 -17.91 18.71
CA THR A 105 14.55 -19.22 19.13
C THR A 105 13.15 -19.49 18.55
N PRO A 106 12.71 -20.75 18.42
CA PRO A 106 11.40 -21.08 17.85
C PRO A 106 10.22 -20.41 18.57
N ARG A 107 10.31 -20.22 19.90
CA ARG A 107 9.30 -19.52 20.69
C ARG A 107 9.25 -18.02 20.37
N GLN A 108 10.41 -17.39 20.19
CA GLN A 108 10.51 -15.99 19.76
C GLN A 108 9.98 -15.81 18.34
N LYS A 109 10.33 -16.73 17.42
CA LYS A 109 9.80 -16.74 16.05
C LYS A 109 8.27 -16.81 16.03
N LEU A 110 7.66 -17.68 16.84
CA LEU A 110 6.21 -17.78 16.94
C LEU A 110 5.58 -16.48 17.48
N GLY A 111 6.19 -15.87 18.51
CA GLY A 111 5.75 -14.60 19.07
C GLY A 111 5.83 -13.45 18.06
N ASP A 112 6.95 -13.32 17.35
CA ASP A 112 7.17 -12.32 16.30
C ASP A 112 6.25 -12.53 15.09
N TRP A 113 5.99 -13.77 14.70
CA TRP A 113 4.98 -14.06 13.69
C TRP A 113 3.57 -13.67 14.14
N ALA A 114 3.20 -13.99 15.38
CA ALA A 114 1.88 -13.67 15.91
C ALA A 114 1.68 -12.15 16.05
N SER A 115 2.72 -11.39 16.41
CA SER A 115 2.64 -9.93 16.51
C SER A 115 2.50 -9.25 15.14
N ARG A 116 3.19 -9.75 14.10
CA ARG A 116 3.05 -9.26 12.72
C ARG A 116 1.70 -9.57 12.08
N HIS A 117 1.03 -10.63 12.52
CA HIS A 117 -0.27 -11.07 12.01
C HIS A 117 -1.41 -10.91 13.01
N GLU A 118 -1.29 -9.95 13.93
CA GLU A 118 -2.25 -9.73 15.01
C GLU A 118 -3.71 -9.65 14.53
N TYR A 119 -3.98 -8.85 13.49
CA TYR A 119 -5.32 -8.64 12.96
C TYR A 119 -5.86 -9.89 12.29
N SER A 120 -5.01 -10.62 11.57
CA SER A 120 -5.38 -11.89 10.95
C SER A 120 -5.71 -12.95 12.00
N LEU A 121 -4.96 -12.99 13.11
CA LEU A 121 -5.24 -13.90 14.23
C LEU A 121 -6.53 -13.53 14.97
N ILE A 122 -6.77 -12.24 15.23
CA ILE A 122 -8.00 -11.76 15.86
C ILE A 122 -9.21 -12.12 14.98
N MET A 123 -9.15 -11.80 13.68
CA MET A 123 -10.23 -12.11 12.74
C MET A 123 -10.41 -13.61 12.52
N GLY A 124 -9.31 -14.37 12.46
CA GLY A 124 -9.34 -15.82 12.34
C GLY A 124 -9.94 -16.49 13.57
N SER A 125 -9.55 -16.05 14.77
CA SER A 125 -10.11 -16.53 16.04
C SER A 125 -11.59 -16.18 16.16
N TRP A 126 -12.01 -14.99 15.73
CA TRP A 126 -13.42 -14.60 15.65
C TRP A 126 -14.20 -15.55 14.73
N ALA A 127 -13.75 -15.73 13.50
CA ALA A 127 -14.41 -16.59 12.53
C ALA A 127 -14.46 -18.06 13.02
N LEU A 128 -13.38 -18.54 13.62
CA LEU A 128 -13.31 -19.87 14.22
C LEU A 128 -14.32 -20.02 15.36
N SER A 129 -14.39 -19.06 16.27
CA SER A 129 -15.33 -19.09 17.40
C SER A 129 -16.79 -19.09 16.94
N LEU A 130 -17.13 -18.32 15.90
CA LEU A 130 -18.45 -18.37 15.26
C LEU A 130 -18.73 -19.74 14.61
N GLY A 131 -17.73 -20.29 13.93
CA GLY A 131 -17.84 -21.62 13.31
C GLY A 131 -18.11 -22.71 14.35
N VAL A 132 -17.37 -22.70 15.46
CA VAL A 132 -17.55 -23.64 16.58
C VAL A 132 -18.91 -23.44 17.23
N ALA A 133 -19.30 -22.21 17.56
CA ALA A 133 -20.62 -21.93 18.14
C ALA A 133 -21.76 -22.40 17.21
N GLY A 134 -21.66 -22.13 15.91
CA GLY A 134 -22.62 -22.60 14.92
C GLY A 134 -22.67 -24.12 14.81
N ALA A 135 -21.52 -24.80 14.86
CA ALA A 135 -21.45 -26.26 14.88
C ALA A 135 -22.12 -26.85 16.14
N LEU A 136 -21.88 -26.27 17.31
CA LEU A 136 -22.51 -26.67 18.56
C LEU A 136 -24.04 -26.49 18.53
N ILE A 137 -24.53 -25.31 18.13
CA ILE A 137 -25.97 -24.99 18.05
C ILE A 137 -26.66 -25.89 17.01
N SER A 138 -26.01 -26.16 15.88
CA SER A 138 -26.59 -26.99 14.82
C SER A 138 -26.70 -28.46 15.22
N ARG A 139 -25.78 -28.99 16.04
CA ARG A 139 -25.75 -30.39 16.48
C ARG A 139 -26.85 -30.76 17.47
N ASP A 140 -27.37 -29.80 18.23
CA ASP A 140 -28.44 -30.06 19.20
C ASP A 140 -29.77 -30.38 18.50
N LYS A 141 -30.26 -31.62 18.65
CA LYS A 141 -31.49 -32.12 18.00
C LYS A 141 -32.76 -31.80 18.80
N TYR A 142 -32.63 -31.44 20.07
CA TYR A 142 -33.78 -31.28 20.98
C TYR A 142 -34.38 -29.86 20.95
N GLN A 143 -33.77 -28.94 20.21
CA GLN A 143 -34.24 -27.55 20.10
C GLN A 143 -34.94 -27.28 18.76
N THR A 144 -36.03 -26.50 18.82
CA THR A 144 -36.73 -26.00 17.64
C THR A 144 -35.88 -24.98 16.87
N PRO A 145 -36.08 -24.80 15.56
CA PRO A 145 -35.34 -23.81 14.76
C PRO A 145 -35.44 -22.38 15.32
N ALA A 146 -36.60 -21.99 15.86
CA ALA A 146 -36.80 -20.67 16.45
C ALA A 146 -35.91 -20.46 17.70
N GLN A 147 -35.80 -21.48 18.56
CA GLN A 147 -34.94 -21.42 19.75
C GLN A 147 -33.46 -21.29 19.37
N LYS A 148 -33.01 -22.01 18.33
CA LYS A 148 -31.63 -21.91 17.84
C LYS A 148 -31.28 -20.49 17.36
N VAL A 149 -32.23 -19.78 16.74
CA VAL A 149 -32.04 -18.38 16.33
C VAL A 149 -31.86 -17.46 17.53
N VAL A 150 -32.66 -17.65 18.58
CA VAL A 150 -32.53 -16.88 19.83
C VAL A 150 -31.16 -17.15 20.47
N GLN A 151 -30.74 -18.42 20.53
CA GLN A 151 -29.41 -18.77 21.04
C GLN A 151 -28.29 -18.16 20.22
N ALA A 152 -28.38 -18.23 18.89
CA ALA A 152 -27.38 -17.66 17.99
C ALA A 152 -27.19 -16.15 18.26
N ARG A 153 -28.27 -15.42 18.55
CA ARG A 153 -28.18 -13.99 18.91
C ARG A 153 -27.44 -13.76 20.24
N MET A 154 -27.68 -14.59 21.25
CA MET A 154 -26.97 -14.52 22.53
C MET A 154 -25.48 -14.83 22.38
N TRP A 155 -25.15 -15.86 21.60
CA TRP A 155 -23.76 -16.17 21.26
C TRP A 155 -23.08 -15.02 20.52
N ALA A 156 -23.72 -14.45 19.50
CA ALA A 156 -23.16 -13.34 18.73
C ALA A 156 -22.87 -12.11 19.62
N GLN A 157 -23.77 -11.78 20.53
CA GLN A 157 -23.58 -10.69 21.49
C GLN A 157 -22.42 -10.97 22.44
N GLY A 158 -22.41 -12.16 23.07
CA GLY A 158 -21.34 -12.54 24.00
C GLY A 158 -19.96 -12.58 23.33
N LEU A 159 -19.89 -13.05 22.10
CA LEU A 159 -18.67 -13.13 21.30
C LEU A 159 -18.15 -11.73 20.94
N THR A 160 -19.03 -10.79 20.61
CA THR A 160 -18.66 -9.38 20.38
C THR A 160 -18.05 -8.76 21.63
N ILE A 161 -18.69 -8.94 22.79
CA ILE A 161 -18.17 -8.44 24.07
C ILE A 161 -16.81 -9.09 24.39
N GLY A 162 -16.70 -10.41 24.24
CA GLY A 162 -15.46 -11.15 24.47
C GLY A 162 -14.31 -10.65 23.61
N ILE A 163 -14.57 -10.31 22.34
CA ILE A 163 -13.56 -9.72 21.47
C ILE A 163 -13.17 -8.31 21.87
N LEU A 164 -14.11 -7.47 22.28
CA LEU A 164 -13.78 -6.13 22.75
C LEU A 164 -12.87 -6.20 23.98
N ILE A 165 -13.13 -7.12 24.90
CA ILE A 165 -12.28 -7.37 26.06
C ILE A 165 -10.89 -7.88 25.62
N ALA A 166 -10.84 -8.87 24.73
CA ALA A 166 -9.58 -9.42 24.22
C ALA A 166 -8.74 -8.37 23.47
N ALA A 167 -9.36 -7.59 22.59
CA ALA A 167 -8.71 -6.50 21.86
C ALA A 167 -8.22 -5.39 22.82
N GLY A 168 -9.01 -5.05 23.84
CA GLY A 168 -8.61 -4.12 24.88
C GLY A 168 -7.40 -4.60 25.68
N ALA A 169 -7.38 -5.87 26.07
CA ALA A 169 -6.25 -6.48 26.77
C ALA A 169 -4.99 -6.52 25.89
N LEU A 170 -5.11 -6.92 24.62
CA LEU A 170 -4.01 -6.93 23.66
C LEU A 170 -3.46 -5.51 23.41
N LYS A 171 -4.33 -4.52 23.24
CA LYS A 171 -3.91 -3.12 23.05
C LYS A 171 -3.20 -2.57 24.29
N HIS A 172 -3.64 -2.96 25.48
CA HIS A 172 -2.98 -2.58 26.72
C HIS A 172 -1.59 -3.22 26.85
N SER A 173 -1.44 -4.51 26.53
CA SER A 173 -0.13 -5.17 26.57
C SER A 173 0.83 -4.58 25.52
N GLN A 174 0.34 -4.29 24.31
CA GLN A 174 1.14 -3.68 23.26
C GLN A 174 1.55 -2.25 23.58
N ARG A 175 0.73 -1.48 24.30
CA ARG A 175 1.11 -0.11 24.71
C ARG A 175 2.37 -0.11 25.58
N ASN A 176 2.55 -1.13 26.43
CA ASN A 176 3.75 -1.28 27.25
C ASN A 176 4.97 -1.67 26.40
N GLU A 177 4.74 -2.43 25.33
CA GLU A 177 5.78 -2.87 24.39
C GLU A 177 6.14 -1.77 23.36
N ALA A 178 5.16 -0.92 22.99
CA ALA A 178 5.32 0.20 22.07
C ALA A 178 6.07 1.38 22.70
N ALA A 179 6.03 1.52 24.03
CA ALA A 179 6.90 2.45 24.75
C ALA A 179 8.41 2.14 24.55
N ASP A 180 8.73 0.91 24.13
CA ASP A 180 10.09 0.42 23.87
C ASP A 180 10.42 0.36 22.36
N ARG A 181 9.46 0.63 21.46
CA ARG A 181 9.70 0.63 20.02
C ARG A 181 10.39 1.91 19.57
N HIS A 182 11.55 1.75 18.94
CA HIS A 182 12.30 2.82 18.28
C HIS A 182 11.42 3.65 17.35
N VAL A 183 11.56 4.98 17.44
CA VAL A 183 10.98 5.94 16.51
C VAL A 183 11.45 5.61 15.10
N ASP A 184 10.53 5.59 14.14
CA ASP A 184 10.83 5.25 12.75
C ASP A 184 11.67 6.37 12.12
N HIS A 185 12.97 6.12 12.06
CA HIS A 185 13.96 6.99 11.42
C HIS A 185 14.28 6.53 9.98
N SER A 186 13.32 5.90 9.30
CA SER A 186 13.47 5.49 7.90
C SER A 186 13.95 6.61 6.98
N TRP A 187 13.58 7.87 7.25
CA TRP A 187 14.10 9.03 6.53
C TRP A 187 15.57 9.31 6.83
N GLN A 188 16.05 9.08 8.06
CA GLN A 188 17.46 9.21 8.41
C GLN A 188 18.30 8.12 7.73
N ASP A 189 17.77 6.90 7.68
CA ASP A 189 18.43 5.80 6.96
C ASP A 189 18.65 6.13 5.49
N VAL A 190 17.65 6.75 4.85
CA VAL A 190 17.73 7.17 3.44
C VAL A 190 18.81 8.25 3.25
N LEU A 191 18.86 9.25 4.14
CA LEU A 191 19.88 10.31 4.09
C LEU A 191 21.30 9.75 4.30
N ALA A 192 21.48 8.88 5.31
CA ALA A 192 22.76 8.24 5.61
C ALA A 192 23.24 7.30 4.49
N GLN A 193 22.32 6.72 3.70
CA GLN A 193 22.67 5.93 2.53
C GLN A 193 23.14 6.84 1.37
N GLN A 194 22.42 7.93 1.11
CA GLN A 194 22.78 8.92 0.08
C GLN A 194 24.17 9.52 0.32
N GLU A 195 24.49 9.83 1.59
CA GLU A 195 25.81 10.30 1.99
C GLU A 195 26.89 9.25 1.68
N ARG A 196 26.69 7.97 2.07
CA ARG A 196 27.62 6.88 1.76
C ARG A 196 27.82 6.67 0.25
N THR A 197 26.75 6.76 -0.55
CA THR A 197 26.86 6.63 -2.01
C THR A 197 27.66 7.80 -2.61
N ARG A 198 27.44 9.04 -2.13
CA ARG A 198 28.25 10.21 -2.53
C ARG A 198 29.72 10.04 -2.18
N GLU A 199 30.04 9.58 -0.97
CA GLU A 199 31.42 9.34 -0.56
C GLU A 199 32.12 8.29 -1.42
N VAL A 200 31.42 7.20 -1.78
CA VAL A 200 31.96 6.17 -2.69
C VAL A 200 32.15 6.73 -4.10
N GLU A 201 31.24 7.55 -4.61
CA GLU A 201 31.40 8.23 -5.91
C GLU A 201 32.55 9.25 -5.91
N GLU A 202 32.79 9.92 -4.78
CA GLU A 202 33.91 10.85 -4.59
C GLU A 202 35.26 10.12 -4.53
N GLN A 203 35.29 8.94 -3.90
CA GLN A 203 36.49 8.08 -3.82
C GLN A 203 36.77 7.31 -5.13
N ALA A 204 35.71 6.91 -5.85
CA ALA A 204 35.80 6.16 -7.11
C ALA A 204 36.17 7.04 -8.31
N LYS A 205 36.16 8.37 -8.19
CA LYS A 205 36.73 9.29 -9.18
C LYS A 205 38.24 9.40 -8.93
N PRO A 206 39.11 8.72 -9.72
CA PRO A 206 40.55 8.89 -9.56
C PRO A 206 40.93 10.34 -9.89
N GLY A 207 41.27 11.09 -8.84
CA GLY A 207 42.04 12.33 -8.86
C GLY A 207 41.90 13.25 -10.08
N LEU A 208 40.76 13.91 -10.27
CA LEU A 208 40.85 15.32 -10.68
C LEU A 208 41.29 16.10 -9.44
N SER A 209 42.60 16.34 -9.38
CA SER A 209 43.25 17.14 -8.35
C SER A 209 42.42 18.39 -8.03
N ALA A 210 42.35 18.78 -6.75
CA ALA A 210 41.65 19.99 -6.33
C ALA A 210 42.13 21.26 -7.09
N ALA A 211 43.32 21.22 -7.69
CA ALA A 211 43.85 22.25 -8.56
C ALA A 211 43.10 22.35 -9.91
N THR A 212 42.67 21.24 -10.51
CA THR A 212 41.90 21.25 -11.76
C THR A 212 40.47 21.77 -11.54
N ARG A 213 39.85 21.45 -10.39
CA ARG A 213 38.49 21.92 -10.06
C ARG A 213 38.39 23.44 -9.93
N ARG A 214 39.39 24.13 -9.34
CA ARG A 214 39.39 25.60 -9.29
C ARG A 214 39.41 26.24 -10.68
N SER A 215 40.11 25.63 -11.64
CA SER A 215 40.21 26.16 -13.01
C SER A 215 38.92 26.00 -13.80
N THR A 216 38.20 24.88 -13.68
CA THR A 216 36.96 24.65 -14.45
C THR A 216 35.77 25.46 -13.92
N TYR A 217 35.66 25.68 -12.60
CA TYR A 217 34.56 26.51 -12.07
C TYR A 217 34.74 27.99 -12.42
N THR A 218 35.97 28.53 -12.43
CA THR A 218 36.20 29.90 -12.91
C THR A 218 35.87 30.03 -14.40
N LEU A 219 36.27 29.06 -15.22
CA LEU A 219 36.05 29.11 -16.68
C LEU A 219 34.57 28.93 -17.07
N ILE A 220 33.81 28.08 -16.36
CA ILE A 220 32.37 27.89 -16.60
C ILE A 220 31.55 29.06 -16.06
N VAL A 221 31.92 29.65 -14.92
CA VAL A 221 31.26 30.86 -14.40
C VAL A 221 31.57 32.08 -15.28
N ASP A 222 32.80 32.21 -15.81
CA ASP A 222 33.13 33.28 -16.77
C ASP A 222 32.38 33.12 -18.10
N ILE A 223 32.25 31.90 -18.65
CA ILE A 223 31.46 31.66 -19.87
C ILE A 223 29.96 31.94 -19.63
N HIS A 224 29.41 31.56 -18.46
CA HIS A 224 28.00 31.77 -18.16
C HIS A 224 27.66 33.24 -17.87
N ILE A 225 28.56 33.99 -17.22
CA ILE A 225 28.38 35.42 -16.98
C ILE A 225 28.51 36.21 -18.28
N HIS A 226 29.47 35.88 -19.16
CA HIS A 226 29.64 36.56 -20.44
C HIS A 226 28.48 36.30 -21.42
N SER A 227 27.90 35.10 -21.41
CA SER A 227 26.72 34.74 -22.21
C SER A 227 25.43 35.42 -21.72
N LYS A 228 25.25 35.60 -20.41
CA LYS A 228 24.08 36.34 -19.88
C LYS A 228 24.14 37.83 -20.19
N PHE A 229 25.34 38.43 -20.19
CA PHE A 229 25.49 39.86 -20.44
C PHE A 229 25.30 40.22 -21.93
N SER A 230 25.69 39.34 -22.85
CA SER A 230 25.43 39.53 -24.29
C SER A 230 23.96 39.28 -24.66
N GLY A 231 23.30 38.29 -24.05
CA GLY A 231 21.87 38.02 -24.29
C GLY A 231 20.94 39.15 -23.79
N GLN A 232 21.32 39.85 -22.73
CA GLN A 232 20.49 40.92 -22.15
C GLN A 232 20.59 42.25 -22.93
N GLN A 233 21.69 42.49 -23.64
CA GLN A 233 21.85 43.64 -24.54
C GLN A 233 21.03 43.47 -25.83
N VAL A 234 21.01 42.26 -26.42
CA VAL A 234 20.23 41.97 -27.63
C VAL A 234 18.72 42.06 -27.37
N LEU A 235 18.26 41.56 -26.21
CA LEU A 235 16.84 41.66 -25.83
C LEU A 235 16.40 43.11 -25.55
N ALA A 236 17.32 43.99 -25.12
CA ALA A 236 17.01 45.40 -24.90
C ALA A 236 16.89 46.20 -26.22
N GLU A 237 17.63 45.82 -27.27
CA GLU A 237 17.50 46.40 -28.61
C GLU A 237 16.23 45.92 -29.33
N ASP A 238 15.88 44.63 -29.21
CA ASP A 238 14.67 44.06 -29.84
C ASP A 238 13.36 44.61 -29.24
N VAL A 239 13.32 44.87 -27.93
CA VAL A 239 12.14 45.50 -27.28
C VAL A 239 11.95 46.95 -27.75
N LYS A 240 13.05 47.69 -27.94
CA LYS A 240 13.00 49.09 -28.41
C LYS A 240 12.51 49.20 -29.87
N TRP A 241 12.81 48.22 -30.72
CA TRP A 241 12.30 48.19 -32.10
C TRP A 241 10.79 47.89 -32.15
N ARG A 242 10.31 46.97 -31.30
CA ARG A 242 8.90 46.53 -31.30
C ARG A 242 7.92 47.61 -30.85
N GLU A 243 8.32 48.44 -29.88
CA GLU A 243 7.50 49.56 -29.38
C GLU A 243 7.29 50.69 -30.41
N SER A 244 8.17 50.82 -31.41
CA SER A 244 8.03 51.85 -32.45
C SER A 244 7.07 51.49 -33.59
N THR A 245 6.58 50.25 -33.66
CA THR A 245 5.84 49.71 -34.82
C THR A 245 4.39 49.32 -34.58
N GLU A 246 3.84 49.50 -33.37
CA GLU A 246 2.43 49.15 -33.11
C GLU A 246 1.47 50.34 -33.33
N VAL A 247 0.62 50.19 -34.34
CA VAL A 247 -0.50 51.07 -34.67
C VAL A 247 -1.68 50.75 -33.73
N PRO A 248 -2.38 51.73 -33.12
CA PRO A 248 -3.38 51.42 -32.11
C PRO A 248 -4.68 50.90 -32.74
N ASN A 249 -5.10 49.68 -32.37
CA ASN A 249 -6.38 49.11 -32.78
C ASN A 249 -7.42 49.19 -31.64
N VAL A 250 -8.62 49.60 -32.04
CA VAL A 250 -9.74 50.05 -31.23
C VAL A 250 -10.49 48.87 -30.58
N HIS A 251 -10.89 49.06 -29.31
CA HIS A 251 -11.70 48.14 -28.52
C HIS A 251 -13.13 47.92 -29.08
N SER A 252 -13.61 46.68 -29.01
CA SER A 252 -15.01 46.40 -28.69
C SER A 252 -15.14 45.10 -27.88
N ASN A 253 -15.52 45.26 -26.61
CA ASN A 253 -16.01 44.20 -25.73
C ASN A 253 -17.48 43.91 -26.08
N THR A 254 -17.82 42.64 -26.24
CA THR A 254 -19.21 42.19 -26.10
C THR A 254 -19.24 40.99 -25.18
N GLU A 255 -19.81 41.22 -23.99
CA GLU A 255 -20.22 40.22 -23.03
C GLU A 255 -21.26 39.26 -23.66
N VAL A 256 -21.16 37.97 -23.37
CA VAL A 256 -22.31 37.08 -23.43
C VAL A 256 -22.30 36.19 -22.20
N ASN A 257 -23.24 36.48 -21.31
CA ASN A 257 -23.65 35.68 -20.19
C ASN A 257 -25.00 35.06 -20.59
N LEU A 258 -25.06 33.72 -20.69
CA LEU A 258 -26.18 32.81 -20.42
C LEU A 258 -25.82 31.39 -20.88
#